data_AF-A0A956LA27-F1
#
_entry.id   AF-A0A956LA27-F1
#
_cell.length_a   1.000
_cell.length_b   1.000
_cell.length_c   1.000
_cell.angle_alpha   90.00
_cell.angle_beta   90.00
_cell.angle_gamma   90.00
#
_symmetry.space_group_name_H-M   'P 1'
#
loop_
_entity.id
_entity.type
_entity.pdbx_description
1 polymer ?
#
loop_
_entity_poly.entity_id
_entity_poly.type
_entity_poly.pdbx_seq_one_letter_code
_entity_poly.pdbx_strand_id
1 'polypeptide(L)'
;MDLNQKKLYCQLIAQLVLIDGAVTDAEHQFLDAAMDRLGLDADDRRDVINHVNVDDDVEAKARELDPVVLRELTAELERVAFVDGELSPGERDIIARIKGALDL
;
A
#
# COMPACT_ATOMS: atom_id res chain seq x y z
N MET A 1 8.28 -1.94 -13.10
CA MET A 1 7.73 -3.00 -12.22
C MET A 1 7.19 -4.14 -13.05
N ASP A 2 7.54 -5.38 -12.70
CA ASP A 2 6.83 -6.57 -13.18
C ASP A 2 5.46 -6.71 -12.49
N LEU A 3 4.68 -7.71 -12.88
CA LEU A 3 3.33 -7.93 -12.35
C LEU A 3 3.32 -8.24 -10.84
N ASN A 4 4.27 -9.03 -10.35
CA ASN A 4 4.33 -9.40 -8.94
C ASN A 4 4.60 -8.17 -8.08
N GLN A 5 5.54 -7.33 -8.51
CA GLN A 5 5.86 -6.05 -7.87
C GLN A 5 4.64 -5.12 -7.85
N LYS A 6 3.84 -5.08 -8.92
CA LYS A 6 2.58 -4.28 -8.96
C LYS A 6 1.55 -4.78 -7.98
N LYS A 7 1.35 -6.10 -7.89
CA LYS A 7 0.41 -6.69 -6.94
C LYS A 7 0.84 -6.42 -5.50
N LEU A 8 2.11 -6.65 -5.19
CA LEU A 8 2.67 -6.40 -3.87
C LEU A 8 2.56 -4.93 -3.44
N TYR A 9 2.81 -4.01 -4.37
CA TYR A 9 2.61 -2.57 -4.17
C TYR A 9 1.16 -2.25 -3.76
N CYS A 10 0.18 -2.76 -4.52
CA CYS A 10 -1.23 -2.53 -4.21
C CYS A 10 -1.69 -3.25 -2.94
N GLN A 11 -1.13 -4.42 -2.61
CA GLN A 11 -1.43 -5.15 -1.38
C GLN A 11 -0.97 -4.36 -0.14
N LEU A 12 0.19 -3.69 -0.19
CA LEU A 12 0.64 -2.82 0.90
C LEU A 12 -0.26 -1.60 1.08
N ILE A 13 -0.74 -0.99 -0.01
CA ILE A 13 -1.73 0.08 0.06
C ILE A 13 -3.04 -0.42 0.66
N ALA A 14 -3.53 -1.57 0.20
CA ALA A 14 -4.77 -2.15 0.72
C ALA A 14 -4.65 -2.51 2.21
N GLN A 15 -3.52 -3.05 2.66
CA GLN A 15 -3.27 -3.35 4.06
C GLN A 15 -3.25 -2.08 4.93
N LEU A 16 -2.65 -1.00 4.43
CA LEU A 16 -2.67 0.31 5.08
C LEU A 16 -4.10 0.79 5.30
N VAL A 17 -4.90 0.79 4.24
CA VAL A 17 -6.29 1.28 4.24
C VAL A 17 -7.22 0.42 5.12
N LEU A 18 -6.93 -0.87 5.25
CA LEU A 18 -7.80 -1.79 6.00
C LEU A 18 -7.49 -1.90 7.49
N ILE A 19 -6.37 -1.35 7.97
CA ILE A 19 -5.85 -1.65 9.32
C ILE A 19 -6.79 -1.23 10.46
N ASP A 20 -7.51 -0.12 10.28
CA ASP A 20 -8.44 0.39 11.29
C ASP A 20 -9.87 -0.09 11.09
N GLY A 21 -10.11 -0.93 10.08
CA GLY A 21 -11.43 -1.54 9.79
C GLY A 21 -12.48 -0.57 9.24
N ALA A 22 -12.14 0.70 9.04
CA ALA A 22 -12.98 1.71 8.40
C ALA A 22 -12.25 2.26 7.17
N VAL A 23 -12.71 1.85 5.98
CA VAL A 23 -12.19 2.36 4.71
C VAL A 23 -13.00 3.58 4.29
N THR A 24 -12.32 4.69 4.05
CA THR A 24 -12.95 5.90 3.49
C THR A 24 -13.08 5.82 1.97
N ASP A 25 -13.98 6.62 1.38
CA ASP A 25 -14.10 6.72 -0.08
C ASP A 25 -12.78 7.20 -0.73
N ALA A 26 -12.04 8.08 -0.02
CA ALA A 26 -10.76 8.61 -0.48
C ALA A 26 -9.66 7.53 -0.52
N GLU A 27 -9.58 6.71 0.53
CA GLU A 27 -8.66 5.57 0.59
C GLU A 27 -8.98 4.50 -0.46
N HIS A 28 -10.27 4.19 -0.67
CA HIS A 28 -10.71 3.28 -1.72
C HIS A 28 -10.32 3.83 -3.10
N GLN A 29 -10.58 5.12 -3.35
CA GLN A 29 -10.20 5.78 -4.59
C GLN A 29 -8.68 5.78 -4.79
N PHE A 30 -7.89 5.93 -3.72
CA PHE A 30 -6.44 5.86 -3.79
C PHE A 30 -5.94 4.48 -4.23
N LEU A 31 -6.47 3.41 -3.64
CA LEU A 31 -6.14 2.04 -4.04
C LEU A 31 -6.56 1.77 -5.51
N ASP A 32 -7.77 2.16 -5.90
CA ASP A 32 -8.25 2.00 -7.27
C ASP A 32 -7.39 2.75 -8.29
N ALA A 33 -7.02 4.00 -7.99
CA ALA A 33 -6.16 4.80 -8.85
C ALA A 33 -4.75 4.20 -8.99
N ALA A 34 -4.22 3.60 -7.93
CA ALA A 34 -2.94 2.87 -7.98
C ALA A 34 -3.05 1.63 -8.90
N MET A 35 -4.12 0.84 -8.77
CA MET A 35 -4.37 -0.33 -9.62
C MET A 35 -4.56 0.06 -11.09
N ASP A 36 -5.26 1.17 -11.37
CA ASP A 36 -5.40 1.75 -12.71
C ASP A 36 -4.06 2.18 -13.30
N ARG A 37 -3.27 2.96 -12.54
CA ARG A 37 -1.96 3.47 -12.96
C ARG A 37 -0.97 2.36 -13.27
N LEU A 38 -1.01 1.27 -12.50
CA LEU A 38 -0.16 0.11 -12.71
C LEU A 38 -0.69 -0.83 -13.82
N GLY A 39 -1.88 -0.58 -14.33
CA GLY A 39 -2.50 -1.36 -15.40
C GLY A 39 -2.90 -2.75 -14.96
N LEU A 40 -3.37 -2.91 -13.72
CA LEU A 40 -3.92 -4.18 -13.22
C LEU A 40 -5.32 -4.40 -13.79
N ASP A 41 -5.54 -5.56 -14.39
CA ASP A 41 -6.85 -5.96 -14.91
C ASP A 41 -7.77 -6.48 -13.79
N ALA A 42 -8.97 -6.95 -14.15
CA ALA A 42 -9.96 -7.40 -13.18
C ALA A 42 -9.51 -8.64 -12.37
N ASP A 43 -8.72 -9.54 -12.98
CA ASP A 43 -8.25 -10.74 -12.30
C ASP A 43 -7.08 -10.41 -11.39
N ASP A 44 -6.18 -9.52 -11.83
CA ASP A 44 -5.10 -9.01 -10.99
C ASP A 44 -5.60 -8.25 -9.77
N ARG A 45 -6.63 -7.41 -9.94
CA ARG A 45 -7.25 -6.68 -8.82
C ARG A 45 -7.88 -7.63 -7.81
N ARG A 46 -8.61 -8.64 -8.30
CA ARG A 46 -9.21 -9.66 -7.43
C ARG A 46 -8.12 -10.40 -6.65
N ASP A 47 -7.01 -10.70 -7.31
CA ASP A 47 -5.86 -11.36 -6.70
C ASP A 47 -5.20 -10.51 -5.62
N VAL A 48 -5.03 -9.20 -5.85
CA VAL A 48 -4.58 -8.24 -4.84
C VAL A 48 -5.48 -8.31 -3.61
N ILE A 49 -6.79 -8.09 -3.78
CA ILE A 49 -7.74 -8.04 -2.66
C ILE A 49 -7.79 -9.35 -1.88
N ASN A 50 -7.78 -10.50 -2.57
CA ASN A 50 -7.84 -11.81 -1.92
C ASN A 50 -6.59 -12.18 -1.12
N HIS A 51 -5.45 -11.55 -1.39
CA HIS A 51 -4.17 -11.81 -0.73
C HIS A 51 -3.79 -10.72 0.29
N VAL A 52 -4.71 -9.80 0.59
CA VAL A 52 -4.50 -8.83 1.66
C VAL A 52 -5.00 -9.42 2.97
N ASN A 53 -4.08 -9.55 3.91
CA ASN A 53 -4.37 -9.88 5.29
C ASN A 53 -3.77 -8.80 6.19
N VAL A 54 -4.61 -8.18 7.03
CA VAL A 54 -4.21 -7.06 7.91
C VAL A 54 -3.14 -7.47 8.92
N ASP A 55 -3.12 -8.74 9.31
CA ASP A 55 -2.18 -9.29 10.30
C ASP A 55 -0.81 -9.67 9.68
N ASP A 56 -0.65 -9.57 8.37
CA ASP A 56 0.62 -9.91 7.72
C ASP A 56 1.74 -8.97 8.14
N ASP A 57 2.98 -9.48 8.17
CA ASP A 57 4.15 -8.65 8.43
C ASP A 57 4.44 -7.70 7.26
N VAL A 58 3.95 -6.47 7.42
CA VAL A 58 4.16 -5.34 6.50
C VAL A 58 5.62 -5.14 6.16
N GLU A 59 6.55 -5.28 7.11
CA GLU A 59 7.96 -5.01 6.83
C GLU A 59 8.57 -6.10 5.96
N ALA A 60 8.27 -7.37 6.25
CA ALA A 60 8.71 -8.49 5.43
C ALA A 60 8.18 -8.35 3.99
N LYS A 61 6.89 -8.03 3.87
CA LYS A 61 6.23 -7.79 2.58
C LYS A 61 6.83 -6.59 1.84
N ALA A 62 7.14 -5.50 2.53
CA ALA A 62 7.80 -4.33 1.96
C ALA A 62 9.21 -4.65 1.45
N ARG A 63 9.98 -5.48 2.16
CA ARG A 63 11.34 -5.90 1.74
C ARG A 63 11.35 -6.77 0.47
N GLU A 64 10.21 -7.33 0.05
CA GLU A 64 10.06 -8.04 -1.22
C GLU A 64 9.90 -7.10 -2.42
N LEU A 65 9.58 -5.82 -2.20
CA LEU A 65 9.59 -4.81 -3.25
C LEU A 65 11.04 -4.45 -3.65
N ASP A 66 11.23 -4.16 -4.93
CA ASP A 66 12.44 -3.50 -5.41
C ASP A 66 12.63 -2.17 -4.64
N PRO A 67 13.85 -1.86 -4.16
CA PRO A 67 14.09 -0.65 -3.37
C PRO A 67 13.67 0.66 -4.04
N VAL A 68 13.70 0.73 -5.37
CA VAL A 68 13.20 1.90 -6.13
C VAL A 68 11.68 2.00 -5.99
N VAL A 69 10.99 0.87 -6.13
CA VAL A 69 9.52 0.78 -6.01
C VAL A 69 9.06 1.07 -4.59
N LEU A 70 9.76 0.56 -3.59
CA LEU A 70 9.46 0.82 -2.19
C LEU A 70 9.63 2.30 -1.81
N ARG A 71 10.62 2.99 -2.40
CA ARG A 71 10.77 4.46 -2.27
C ARG A 71 9.61 5.20 -2.94
N GLU A 72 9.21 4.78 -4.14
CA GLU A 72 8.05 5.36 -4.83
C GLU A 72 6.77 5.20 -4.02
N LEU A 73 6.53 3.99 -3.46
CA LEU A 73 5.41 3.72 -2.56
C LEU A 73 5.43 4.65 -1.35
N THR A 74 6.54 4.70 -0.63
CA THR A 74 6.70 5.55 0.56
C THR A 74 6.39 7.01 0.25
N ALA A 75 6.94 7.54 -0.85
CA ALA A 75 6.70 8.92 -1.25
C ALA A 75 5.24 9.20 -1.63
N GLU A 76 4.52 8.20 -2.15
CA GLU A 76 3.10 8.30 -2.47
C GLU A 76 2.24 8.31 -1.21
N LEU A 77 2.52 7.40 -0.27
CA LEU A 77 1.84 7.34 1.03
C LEU A 77 2.00 8.65 1.82
N GLU A 78 3.20 9.23 1.81
CA GLU A 78 3.44 10.54 2.44
C GLU A 78 2.66 11.68 1.79
N ARG A 79 2.51 11.67 0.46
CA ARG A 79 1.71 12.69 -0.24
C ARG A 79 0.24 12.59 0.13
N VAL A 80 -0.31 11.37 0.18
CA VAL A 80 -1.72 11.14 0.55
C VAL A 80 -1.97 11.57 2.00
N ALA A 81 -1.08 11.16 2.91
CA ALA A 81 -1.12 11.56 4.32
C ALA A 81 -1.15 13.09 4.52
N PHE A 82 -0.42 13.83 3.68
CA PHE A 82 -0.36 15.29 3.75
C PHE A 82 -1.61 15.98 3.18
N VAL A 83 -2.31 15.35 2.24
CA VAL A 83 -3.47 15.93 1.54
C VAL A 83 -4.77 15.69 2.30
N ASP A 84 -4.99 14.50 2.86
CA ASP A 84 -6.28 14.12 3.45
C ASP A 84 -6.46 14.57 4.92
N GLY A 85 -5.36 15.00 5.55
CA GLY A 85 -5.43 15.87 6.73
C GLY A 85 -5.30 15.20 8.09
N GLU A 86 -5.30 13.88 8.21
CA GLU A 86 -4.77 13.17 9.39
C GLU A 86 -4.74 11.66 9.14
N LEU A 87 -3.55 11.05 9.18
CA LEU A 87 -3.45 9.59 9.28
C LEU A 87 -3.95 9.12 10.64
N SER A 88 -4.56 7.95 10.70
CA SER A 88 -4.84 7.27 11.96
C SER A 88 -3.53 6.83 12.66
N PRO A 89 -3.57 6.43 13.95
CA PRO A 89 -2.43 5.77 14.59
C PRO A 89 -1.98 4.48 13.89
N GLY A 90 -2.91 3.66 13.39
CA GLY A 90 -2.60 2.40 12.71
C GLY A 90 -1.93 2.62 11.35
N GLU A 91 -2.42 3.57 10.57
CA GLU A 91 -1.83 3.93 9.29
C GLU A 91 -0.43 4.52 9.43
N ARG A 92 -0.22 5.36 10.46
CA ARG A 92 1.11 5.88 10.79
C ARG A 92 2.10 4.77 11.14
N ASP A 93 1.67 3.77 11.91
CA ASP A 93 2.51 2.62 12.25
C ASP A 93 2.91 1.83 11.00
N ILE A 94 1.95 1.52 10.12
CA ILE A 94 2.23 0.82 8.85
C ILE A 94 3.21 1.63 7.99
N ILE A 95 3.00 2.94 7.82
CA ILE A 95 3.91 3.78 7.04
C ILE A 95 5.31 3.79 7.65
N ALA A 96 5.43 3.87 8.99
CA ALA A 96 6.72 3.80 9.67
C ALA A 96 7.43 2.45 9.45
N ARG A 97 6.69 1.34 9.49
CA ARG A 97 7.19 -0.01 9.21
C ARG A 97 7.65 -0.17 7.75
N ILE A 98 6.88 0.32 6.79
CA ILE A 98 7.26 0.36 5.36
C ILE A 98 8.55 1.17 5.17
N LYS A 99 8.70 2.31 5.87
CA LYS A 99 9.94 3.11 5.84
C LYS A 99 11.13 2.38 6.47
N GLY A 100 10.91 1.68 7.59
CA GLY A 100 11.93 0.86 8.23
C GLY A 100 12.48 -0.25 7.31
N ALA A 101 11.69 -0.73 6.35
CA ALA A 101 12.17 -1.67 5.34
C ALA A 101 13.18 -1.09 4.33
N LEU A 102 13.30 0.25 4.24
CA LEU A 102 14.30 0.94 3.40
C LEU A 102 15.63 1.21 4.12
N ASP A 103 15.78 0.80 5.38
CA ASP A 103 16.88 1.23 6.27
C ASP A 103 17.03 2.77 6.33
N LEU A 104 15.91 3.51 6.23
CA LEU A 104 15.86 4.97 6.37
C LEU A 104 15.81 5.43 7.84
#